data_AF-A0A2M8NHZ0-F1
#
_entry.id   AF-A0A2M8NHZ0-F1
#
_cell.length_a   1.000
_cell.length_b   1.000
_cell.length_c   1.000
_cell.angle_alpha   90.00
_cell.angle_beta   90.00
_cell.angle_gamma   90.00
#
_symmetry.space_group_name_H-M   'P 1'
#
loop_
_entity.id
_entity.type
_entity.pdbx_description
1 polymer ?
#
loop_
_entity_poly.entity_id
_entity_poly.type
_entity_poly.pdbx_seq_one_letter_code
_entity_poly.pdbx_strand_id
1 'polypeptide(L)'
;MELFEILRLNILSPMVLAFVLGIIAVIVKSDLKIPEQVYSIISIYLLFAIGLKGGFDLARSPVGSFGSASIVAVLLGLAIPLWSFFLLRLADRMTAVNAISVAIHYGAVSAVTLSASITFLNEAGQTFEGFMPTMYVIMEIPAVILGLGLAKWYSGGKKQSLGAALRSALTGKGFLLLGGGVLIGFISGEPGYQQVKPFFVDLFPGFLALFLLEMGTLVGARLGDLRKMGRSLI
;
A
#
# COMPACT_ATOMS: atom_id res chain seq x y z
N MET A 1 -24.99 6.14 11.01
CA MET A 1 -25.19 6.20 9.56
C MET A 1 -25.96 4.96 9.14
N GLU A 2 -27.00 5.14 8.34
CA GLU A 2 -27.71 4.03 7.71
C GLU A 2 -26.76 3.32 6.74
N LEU A 3 -26.84 1.98 6.62
CA LEU A 3 -25.96 1.17 5.75
C LEU A 3 -25.92 1.71 4.31
N PHE A 4 -27.06 2.18 3.82
CA PHE A 4 -27.21 2.74 2.49
C PHE A 4 -26.39 4.03 2.28
N GLU A 5 -26.28 4.88 3.30
CA GLU A 5 -25.43 6.07 3.23
C GLU A 5 -23.95 5.70 3.17
N ILE A 6 -23.51 4.71 3.95
CA ILE A 6 -22.13 4.22 3.93
C ILE A 6 -21.75 3.67 2.55
N LEU A 7 -22.64 2.85 1.97
CA LEU A 7 -22.45 2.32 0.62
C LEU A 7 -22.37 3.45 -0.42
N ARG A 8 -23.26 4.42 -0.32
CA ARG A 8 -23.28 5.58 -1.21
C ARG A 8 -22.00 6.40 -1.11
N LEU A 9 -21.52 6.69 0.10
CA LEU A 9 -20.28 7.45 0.33
C LEU A 9 -19.05 6.74 -0.26
N ASN A 10 -18.93 5.43 -0.07
CA ASN A 10 -17.80 4.67 -0.61
C ASN A 10 -17.84 4.55 -2.13
N ILE A 11 -18.95 4.06 -2.69
CA ILE A 11 -19.06 3.73 -4.11
C ILE A 11 -19.05 5.00 -4.98
N LEU A 12 -19.65 6.08 -4.49
CA LEU A 12 -19.71 7.35 -5.22
C LEU A 12 -18.59 8.32 -4.82
N SER A 13 -17.59 7.86 -4.08
CA SER A 13 -16.40 8.69 -3.79
C SER A 13 -15.66 9.03 -5.09
N PRO A 14 -15.06 10.23 -5.21
CA PRO A 14 -14.28 10.60 -6.39
C PRO A 14 -13.19 9.59 -6.75
N MET A 15 -12.59 8.96 -5.74
CA MET A 15 -11.56 7.93 -5.86
C MET A 15 -12.05 6.68 -6.59
N VAL A 16 -13.20 6.15 -6.15
CA VAL A 16 -13.80 4.95 -6.77
C VAL A 16 -14.32 5.29 -8.16
N LEU A 17 -14.95 6.45 -8.34
CA LEU A 17 -15.44 6.88 -9.64
C LEU A 17 -14.30 7.12 -10.65
N ALA A 18 -13.16 7.68 -10.22
CA ALA A 18 -11.98 7.83 -11.07
C ALA A 18 -11.41 6.46 -11.49
N PHE A 19 -11.33 5.50 -10.57
CA PHE A 19 -10.93 4.13 -10.91
C PHE A 19 -11.87 3.48 -11.94
N VAL A 20 -13.18 3.59 -11.73
CA VAL A 20 -14.19 3.07 -12.67
C VAL A 20 -14.09 3.77 -14.03
N LEU A 21 -13.89 5.09 -14.05
CA LEU A 21 -13.67 5.84 -15.28
C LEU A 21 -12.45 5.33 -16.06
N GLY A 22 -11.36 4.98 -15.37
CA GLY A 22 -10.18 4.40 -16.01
C GLY A 22 -10.47 3.07 -16.70
N ILE A 23 -11.27 2.21 -16.07
CA ILE A 23 -11.74 0.95 -16.69
C ILE A 23 -12.61 1.25 -17.92
N ILE A 24 -13.58 2.16 -17.78
CA ILE A 24 -14.48 2.55 -18.87
C ILE A 24 -13.68 3.10 -20.05
N ALA A 25 -12.68 3.95 -19.80
CA ALA A 25 -11.83 4.54 -20.82
C ALA A 25 -11.17 3.48 -21.71
N VAL A 26 -10.68 2.38 -21.12
CA VAL A 26 -10.12 1.26 -21.90
C VAL A 26 -11.20 0.53 -22.68
N ILE A 27 -12.36 0.25 -22.07
CA ILE A 27 -13.47 -0.48 -22.70
C ILE A 27 -13.98 0.27 -23.95
N VAL A 28 -14.14 1.59 -23.84
CA VAL A 28 -14.59 2.44 -24.97
C VAL A 28 -13.46 2.78 -25.95
N LYS A 29 -12.23 2.26 -25.73
CA LYS A 29 -11.04 2.53 -26.53
C LYS A 29 -10.70 4.02 -26.63
N SER A 30 -10.82 4.73 -25.51
CA SER A 30 -10.37 6.12 -25.37
C SER A 30 -8.87 6.24 -25.61
N ASP A 31 -8.45 7.44 -26.02
CA ASP A 31 -7.04 7.85 -26.11
C ASP A 31 -6.45 8.29 -24.75
N LEU A 32 -7.22 8.18 -23.65
CA LEU A 32 -6.76 8.45 -22.30
C LEU A 32 -5.50 7.62 -21.98
N LYS A 33 -4.38 8.32 -21.82
CA LYS A 33 -3.10 7.72 -21.44
C LYS A 33 -2.35 8.68 -20.51
N ILE A 34 -2.08 8.23 -19.29
CA ILE A 34 -1.21 8.97 -18.37
C ILE A 34 0.24 8.57 -18.70
N PRO A 35 1.15 9.53 -19.00
CA PRO A 35 2.54 9.21 -19.23
C PRO A 35 3.17 8.53 -18.01
N GLU A 36 4.04 7.53 -18.23
CA GLU A 36 4.68 6.79 -17.13
C GLU A 36 5.44 7.70 -16.15
N GLN A 37 6.02 8.80 -16.65
CA GLN A 37 6.71 9.78 -15.84
C GLN A 37 5.75 10.51 -14.88
N VAL A 38 4.55 10.84 -15.37
CA VAL A 38 3.50 11.48 -14.54
C VAL A 38 3.01 10.50 -13.49
N TYR A 39 2.75 9.25 -13.86
CA TYR A 39 2.36 8.21 -12.91
C TYR A 39 3.42 7.98 -11.83
N SER A 40 4.71 7.97 -12.21
CA SER A 40 5.83 7.85 -11.27
C SER A 40 5.88 9.01 -10.28
N ILE A 41 5.70 10.25 -10.74
CA ILE A 41 5.66 11.44 -9.88
C ILE A 41 4.47 11.36 -8.90
N ILE A 42 3.27 11.01 -9.38
CA ILE A 42 2.09 10.84 -8.53
C ILE A 42 2.35 9.78 -7.46
N SER A 43 2.96 8.65 -7.85
CA SER A 43 3.31 7.57 -6.90
C SER A 43 4.29 8.04 -5.83
N ILE A 44 5.34 8.77 -6.23
CA ILE A 44 6.35 9.31 -5.30
C ILE A 44 5.68 10.29 -4.33
N TYR A 45 4.87 11.21 -4.87
CA TYR A 45 4.12 12.18 -4.09
C TYR A 45 3.24 11.48 -3.04
N LEU A 46 2.43 10.49 -3.44
CA LEU A 46 1.52 9.80 -2.53
C LEU A 46 2.27 9.07 -1.42
N LEU A 47 3.31 8.31 -1.77
CA LEU A 47 4.14 7.60 -0.80
C LEU A 47 4.79 8.56 0.21
N PHE A 48 5.35 9.66 -0.27
CA PHE A 48 5.99 10.63 0.60
C PHE A 48 4.98 11.39 1.48
N ALA A 49 3.84 11.79 0.92
CA ALA A 49 2.74 12.45 1.63
C ALA A 49 2.19 11.59 2.78
N ILE A 50 1.97 10.29 2.51
CA ILE A 50 1.52 9.31 3.51
C ILE A 50 2.53 9.22 4.64
N GLY A 51 3.82 9.12 4.30
CA GLY A 51 4.90 9.09 5.28
C GLY A 51 4.93 10.35 6.15
N LEU A 52 4.96 11.54 5.52
CA LEU A 52 4.95 12.82 6.21
C LEU A 52 3.79 12.93 7.19
N LYS A 53 2.56 12.65 6.74
CA LYS A 53 1.36 12.69 7.58
C LYS A 53 1.49 11.76 8.78
N GLY A 54 1.91 10.52 8.56
CA GLY A 54 2.17 9.57 9.65
C GLY A 54 3.22 10.04 10.65
N GLY A 55 4.27 10.72 10.17
CA GLY A 55 5.31 11.32 11.01
C GLY A 55 4.80 12.48 11.87
N PHE A 56 4.06 13.41 11.27
CA PHE A 56 3.46 14.55 11.96
C PHE A 56 2.49 14.12 13.05
N ASP A 57 1.69 13.10 12.77
CA ASP A 57 0.72 12.55 13.70
C ASP A 57 1.41 11.74 14.81
N LEU A 58 2.48 11.01 14.48
CA LEU A 58 3.29 10.28 15.46
C LEU A 58 3.93 11.25 16.48
N ALA A 59 4.39 12.42 16.04
CA ALA A 59 4.95 13.44 16.93
C ALA A 59 3.96 13.94 18.00
N ARG A 60 2.65 13.76 17.79
CA ARG A 60 1.57 14.19 18.68
C ARG A 60 0.95 13.03 19.47
N SER A 61 1.34 11.79 19.17
CA SER A 61 0.65 10.60 19.67
C SER A 61 1.20 10.10 21.02
N PRO A 62 0.35 9.58 21.93
CA PRO A 62 0.82 8.96 23.18
C PRO A 62 1.63 7.68 22.90
N VAL A 63 2.87 7.63 23.39
CA VAL A 63 3.85 6.55 23.13
C VAL A 63 3.31 5.15 23.48
N GLY A 64 2.46 5.02 24.51
CA GLY A 64 1.89 3.74 24.93
C GLY A 64 0.98 3.08 23.90
N SER A 65 0.15 3.88 23.20
CA SER A 65 -0.76 3.39 22.16
C SER A 65 -0.03 2.95 20.88
N PHE A 66 1.05 3.67 20.55
CA PHE A 66 1.90 3.33 19.41
C PHE A 66 2.66 2.02 19.63
N GLY A 67 3.18 1.79 20.84
CA GLY A 67 3.96 0.59 21.16
C GLY A 67 3.16 -0.70 20.98
N SER A 68 1.94 -0.75 21.53
CA SER A 68 1.07 -1.93 21.37
C SER A 68 0.66 -2.16 19.92
N ALA A 69 0.29 -1.09 19.19
CA ALA A 69 -0.04 -1.16 17.77
C ALA A 69 1.15 -1.65 16.93
N SER A 70 2.37 -1.19 17.25
CA SER A 70 3.60 -1.61 16.56
C SER A 70 3.87 -3.11 16.71
N ILE A 71 3.66 -3.66 17.91
CA ILE A 71 3.81 -5.11 18.13
C ILE A 71 2.82 -5.89 17.28
N VAL A 72 1.54 -5.47 17.28
CA VAL A 72 0.50 -6.09 16.45
C VAL A 72 0.85 -5.98 14.96
N ALA A 73 1.31 -4.82 14.51
CA ALA A 73 1.76 -4.60 13.14
C ALA A 73 2.89 -5.55 12.74
N VAL A 74 3.90 -5.74 13.59
CA VAL A 74 4.99 -6.71 13.33
C VAL A 74 4.44 -8.13 13.23
N LEU A 75 3.55 -8.53 14.14
CA LEU A 75 2.95 -9.87 14.12
C LEU A 75 2.13 -10.10 12.85
N LEU A 76 1.33 -9.12 12.42
CA LEU A 76 0.55 -9.19 11.18
C LEU A 76 1.47 -9.21 9.94
N GLY A 77 2.52 -8.39 9.92
CA GLY A 77 3.52 -8.36 8.86
C GLY A 77 4.24 -9.71 8.67
N LEU A 78 4.36 -10.51 9.73
CA LEU A 78 4.87 -11.88 9.65
C LEU A 78 3.78 -12.90 9.32
N ALA A 79 2.62 -12.80 9.97
CA ALA A 79 1.54 -13.78 9.86
C ALA A 79 0.92 -13.82 8.45
N ILE A 80 0.67 -12.66 7.84
CA ILE A 80 -0.05 -12.57 6.55
C ILE A 80 0.75 -13.13 5.38
N PRO A 81 2.08 -12.92 5.24
CA PRO A 81 2.84 -13.64 4.22
C PRO A 81 2.96 -15.13 4.57
N LEU A 82 3.10 -15.47 5.85
CA LEU A 82 3.31 -16.86 6.29
C LEU A 82 2.10 -17.74 5.99
N TRP A 83 0.90 -17.37 6.45
CA TRP A 83 -0.30 -18.17 6.21
C TRP A 83 -0.66 -18.22 4.71
N SER A 84 -0.35 -17.17 3.93
CA SER A 84 -0.61 -17.10 2.49
C SER A 84 0.28 -18.09 1.77
N PHE A 85 1.56 -18.17 2.18
CA PHE A 85 2.47 -19.20 1.70
C PHE A 85 1.94 -20.61 2.00
N PHE A 86 1.49 -20.89 3.22
CA PHE A 86 0.95 -22.21 3.57
C PHE A 86 -0.31 -22.57 2.78
N LEU A 87 -1.25 -21.64 2.62
CA LEU A 87 -2.46 -21.85 1.84
C LEU A 87 -2.14 -22.10 0.35
N LEU A 88 -1.21 -21.33 -0.22
CA LEU A 88 -0.76 -21.53 -1.60
C LEU A 88 -0.01 -22.84 -1.79
N ARG A 89 0.72 -23.31 -0.77
CA ARG A 89 1.37 -24.63 -0.77
C ARG A 89 0.38 -25.78 -0.67
N LEU A 90 -0.77 -25.58 -0.01
CA LEU A 90 -1.84 -26.57 0.05
C LEU A 90 -2.55 -26.74 -1.30
N ALA A 91 -2.56 -25.69 -2.14
CA ALA A 91 -3.25 -25.68 -3.43
C ALA A 91 -2.56 -26.49 -4.56
N ASP A 92 -1.49 -27.24 -4.27
CA ASP A 92 -0.72 -28.18 -5.13
C ASP A 92 -0.24 -27.69 -6.52
N ARG A 93 -0.50 -26.43 -6.88
CA ARG A 93 -0.19 -25.89 -8.22
C ARG A 93 1.06 -25.04 -8.30
N MET A 94 1.76 -24.80 -7.18
CA MET A 94 2.85 -23.82 -7.12
C MET A 94 4.10 -24.38 -6.45
N THR A 95 5.26 -24.14 -7.09
CA THR A 95 6.57 -24.37 -6.47
C THR A 95 6.69 -23.50 -5.22
N ALA A 96 7.51 -23.92 -4.25
CA ALA A 96 7.69 -23.14 -3.03
C ALA A 96 8.18 -21.71 -3.31
N VAL A 97 9.10 -21.54 -4.27
CA VAL A 97 9.60 -20.22 -4.67
C VAL A 97 8.49 -19.34 -5.26
N ASN A 98 7.60 -19.90 -6.09
CA ASN A 98 6.48 -19.15 -6.64
C ASN A 98 5.43 -18.82 -5.56
N ALA A 99 5.13 -19.76 -4.67
CA ALA A 99 4.23 -19.52 -3.54
C ALA A 99 4.75 -18.43 -2.61
N ILE A 100 6.07 -18.42 -2.32
CA ILE A 100 6.73 -17.36 -1.54
C ILE A 100 6.59 -16.02 -2.25
N SER A 101 6.89 -15.96 -3.55
CA SER A 101 6.81 -14.71 -4.31
C SER A 101 5.39 -14.12 -4.31
N VAL A 102 4.36 -14.95 -4.48
CA VAL A 102 2.96 -14.50 -4.45
C VAL A 102 2.56 -14.10 -3.03
N ALA A 103 2.92 -14.90 -2.02
CA ALA A 103 2.60 -14.61 -0.63
C ALA A 103 3.22 -13.30 -0.12
N ILE A 104 4.45 -12.99 -0.50
CA ILE A 104 5.07 -11.69 -0.18
C ILE A 104 4.41 -10.57 -0.97
N HIS A 105 4.21 -10.76 -2.28
CA HIS A 105 3.71 -9.70 -3.15
C HIS A 105 2.28 -9.27 -2.81
N TYR A 106 1.40 -10.23 -2.50
CA TYR A 106 -0.01 -9.98 -2.21
C TYR A 106 -0.37 -10.05 -0.72
N GLY A 107 0.52 -10.60 0.13
CA GLY A 107 0.37 -10.57 1.58
C GLY A 107 1.01 -9.34 2.24
N ALA A 108 1.66 -8.48 1.48
CA ALA A 108 2.17 -7.20 1.94
C ALA A 108 1.04 -6.15 2.04
N VAL A 109 1.38 -5.00 2.63
CA VAL A 109 0.46 -3.88 2.82
C VAL A 109 0.36 -3.01 1.56
N SER A 110 -0.82 -2.46 1.30
CA SER A 110 -1.07 -1.58 0.14
C SER A 110 -1.26 -0.13 0.58
N ALA A 111 -0.38 0.77 0.09
CA ALA A 111 -0.47 2.20 0.38
C ALA A 111 -1.77 2.80 -0.16
N VAL A 112 -2.27 2.26 -1.27
CA VAL A 112 -3.55 2.65 -1.90
C VAL A 112 -4.71 2.28 -1.00
N THR A 113 -4.72 1.05 -0.46
CA THR A 113 -5.77 0.57 0.45
C THR A 113 -5.77 1.37 1.74
N LEU A 114 -4.60 1.63 2.32
CA LEU A 114 -4.48 2.50 3.49
C LEU A 114 -5.06 3.89 3.22
N SER A 115 -4.72 4.48 2.07
CA SER A 115 -5.17 5.82 1.69
C SER A 115 -6.69 5.88 1.51
N ALA A 116 -7.28 4.85 0.89
CA ALA A 116 -8.72 4.72 0.75
C ALA A 116 -9.40 4.59 2.13
N SER A 117 -8.88 3.74 3.01
CA SER A 117 -9.41 3.57 4.37
C SER A 117 -9.34 4.86 5.20
N ILE A 118 -8.21 5.59 5.14
CA ILE A 118 -8.05 6.88 5.81
C ILE A 118 -9.07 7.89 5.27
N THR A 119 -9.23 7.98 3.95
CA THR A 119 -10.18 8.90 3.31
C THR A 119 -11.61 8.56 3.75
N PHE A 120 -11.98 7.29 3.69
CA PHE A 120 -13.29 6.80 4.14
C PHE A 120 -13.57 7.13 5.61
N LEU A 121 -12.62 6.86 6.51
CA LEU A 121 -12.82 7.12 7.93
C LEU A 121 -12.98 8.63 8.22
N ASN A 122 -12.22 9.49 7.52
CA ASN A 122 -12.38 10.94 7.64
C ASN A 122 -13.76 11.40 7.14
N GLU A 123 -14.23 10.91 6.00
CA GLU A 123 -15.57 11.21 5.46
C GLU A 123 -16.68 10.70 6.37
N ALA A 124 -16.47 9.54 7.00
CA ALA A 124 -17.37 8.96 7.97
C ALA A 124 -17.32 9.64 9.36
N GLY A 125 -16.46 10.64 9.54
CA GLY A 125 -16.26 11.34 10.81
C GLY A 125 -15.71 10.44 11.93
N GLN A 126 -15.09 9.31 11.58
CA GLN A 126 -14.52 8.37 12.55
C GLN A 126 -13.09 8.77 12.89
N THR A 127 -12.81 8.89 14.19
CA THR A 127 -11.47 9.11 14.68
C THR A 127 -10.67 7.81 14.64
N PHE A 128 -9.42 7.88 14.21
CA PHE A 128 -8.46 6.80 14.25
C PHE A 128 -7.10 7.37 14.68
N GLU A 129 -6.20 6.50 15.12
CA GLU A 129 -4.88 6.93 15.54
C GLU A 129 -4.06 7.42 14.34
N GLY A 130 -3.55 8.64 14.41
CA GLY A 130 -2.85 9.24 13.27
C GLY A 130 -1.52 8.56 12.91
N PHE A 131 -0.98 7.70 13.78
CA PHE A 131 0.21 6.90 13.47
C PHE A 131 -0.06 5.67 12.58
N MET A 132 -1.30 5.43 12.14
CA MET A 132 -1.62 4.28 11.27
C MET A 132 -0.79 4.19 9.97
N PRO A 133 -0.43 5.30 9.28
CA PRO A 133 0.51 5.23 8.17
C PRO A 133 1.92 4.74 8.56
N THR A 134 2.33 4.95 9.81
CA THR A 134 3.59 4.41 10.32
C THR A 134 3.50 2.89 10.50
N MET A 135 2.33 2.36 10.88
CA MET A 135 2.12 0.92 10.99
C MET A 135 2.34 0.20 9.65
N TYR A 136 1.95 0.81 8.52
CA TYR A 136 2.27 0.29 7.19
C TYR A 136 3.77 -0.01 7.03
N VAL A 137 4.62 0.95 7.40
CA VAL A 137 6.08 0.81 7.26
C VAL A 137 6.61 -0.29 8.18
N ILE A 138 6.06 -0.37 9.40
CA ILE A 138 6.40 -1.40 10.38
C ILE A 138 5.99 -2.80 9.89
N MET A 139 4.86 -2.93 9.18
CA MET A 139 4.41 -4.21 8.62
C MET A 139 5.27 -4.67 7.43
N GLU A 140 5.81 -3.74 6.64
CA GLU A 140 6.59 -4.05 5.44
C GLU A 140 7.93 -4.74 5.76
N ILE A 141 8.65 -4.28 6.80
CA ILE A 141 9.99 -4.81 7.13
C ILE A 141 9.95 -6.30 7.50
N PRO A 142 9.11 -6.75 8.45
CA PRO A 142 9.03 -8.16 8.83
C PRO A 142 8.54 -9.03 7.67
N ALA A 143 7.59 -8.55 6.87
CA ALA A 143 7.08 -9.27 5.70
C ALA A 143 8.20 -9.56 4.68
N VAL A 144 9.01 -8.55 4.39
CA VAL A 144 10.16 -8.70 3.48
C VAL A 144 11.24 -9.60 4.07
N ILE A 145 11.59 -9.44 5.35
CA ILE A 145 12.57 -10.31 6.03
C ILE A 145 12.14 -11.77 5.96
N LEU A 146 10.89 -12.06 6.32
CA LEU A 146 10.32 -13.39 6.28
C LEU A 146 10.36 -13.96 4.86
N GLY A 147 9.91 -13.17 3.90
CA GLY A 147 9.90 -13.54 2.49
C GLY A 147 11.27 -13.94 1.94
N LEU A 148 12.28 -13.12 2.23
CA LEU A 148 13.67 -13.39 1.86
C LEU A 148 14.25 -14.62 2.58
N GLY A 149 13.90 -14.79 3.86
CA GLY A 149 14.28 -15.96 4.66
C GLY A 149 13.73 -17.26 4.06
N LEU A 150 12.42 -17.29 3.75
CA LEU A 150 11.77 -18.42 3.09
C LEU A 150 12.37 -18.69 1.72
N ALA A 151 12.58 -17.64 0.90
CA ALA A 151 13.15 -17.79 -0.44
C ALA A 151 14.56 -18.42 -0.38
N LYS A 152 15.40 -17.99 0.57
CA LYS A 152 16.75 -18.54 0.77
C LYS A 152 16.71 -20.00 1.22
N TRP A 153 15.81 -20.34 2.15
CA TRP A 153 15.62 -21.71 2.64
C TRP A 153 15.27 -22.66 1.50
N TYR A 154 14.28 -22.29 0.68
CA TYR A 154 13.78 -23.15 -0.39
C TYR A 154 14.65 -23.15 -1.65
N SER A 155 15.55 -22.16 -1.83
CA SER A 155 16.46 -22.08 -2.98
C SER A 155 17.83 -22.74 -2.73
N GLY A 156 18.01 -23.50 -1.65
CA GLY A 156 19.24 -24.27 -1.41
C GLY A 156 20.49 -23.41 -1.15
N GLY A 157 20.31 -22.18 -0.64
CA GLY A 157 21.42 -21.34 -0.14
C GLY A 157 22.32 -20.67 -1.18
N LYS A 158 22.08 -20.83 -2.49
CA LYS A 158 22.92 -20.20 -3.53
C LYS A 158 22.11 -19.20 -4.36
N LYS A 159 22.17 -17.91 -3.99
CA LYS A 159 22.37 -16.76 -4.92
C LYS A 159 22.20 -15.36 -4.31
N GLN A 160 21.73 -15.18 -3.07
CA GLN A 160 21.61 -13.82 -2.51
C GLN A 160 21.93 -13.74 -1.02
N SER A 161 22.83 -12.82 -0.67
CA SER A 161 23.11 -12.41 0.71
C SER A 161 21.84 -11.82 1.32
N LEU A 162 21.41 -12.31 2.50
CA LEU A 162 20.26 -11.73 3.23
C LEU A 162 20.47 -10.23 3.49
N GLY A 163 21.70 -9.82 3.76
CA GLY A 163 22.05 -8.42 3.93
C GLY A 163 21.89 -7.60 2.65
N ALA A 164 22.26 -8.15 1.48
CA ALA A 164 22.07 -7.47 0.20
C ALA A 164 20.59 -7.35 -0.17
N ALA A 165 19.78 -8.37 0.11
CA ALA A 165 18.35 -8.35 -0.14
C ALA A 165 17.60 -7.43 0.83
N LEU A 166 17.96 -7.44 2.13
CA LEU A 166 17.42 -6.51 3.11
C LEU A 166 17.82 -5.06 2.77
N ARG A 167 19.08 -4.83 2.40
CA ARG A 167 19.52 -3.53 1.90
C ARG A 167 18.67 -3.10 0.71
N SER A 168 18.48 -3.97 -0.28
CA SER A 168 17.66 -3.67 -1.46
C SER A 168 16.23 -3.29 -1.09
N ALA A 169 15.63 -3.98 -0.12
CA ALA A 169 14.29 -3.70 0.37
C ALA A 169 14.19 -2.34 1.06
N LEU A 170 15.13 -2.06 1.97
CA LEU A 170 15.20 -0.78 2.70
C LEU A 170 15.60 0.39 1.78
N THR A 171 16.33 0.14 0.70
CA THR A 171 16.62 1.14 -0.34
C THR A 171 15.53 1.24 -1.41
N GLY A 172 14.46 0.44 -1.29
CA GLY A 172 13.34 0.49 -2.22
C GLY A 172 12.63 1.84 -2.15
N LYS A 173 12.15 2.33 -3.31
CA LYS A 173 11.46 3.63 -3.40
C LYS A 173 10.33 3.78 -2.39
N GLY A 174 9.53 2.72 -2.19
CA GLY A 174 8.40 2.72 -1.26
C GLY A 174 8.87 2.92 0.18
N PHE A 175 9.83 2.11 0.61
CA PHE A 175 10.38 2.19 1.96
C PHE A 175 11.08 3.52 2.23
N LEU A 176 11.95 3.98 1.33
CA LEU A 176 12.68 5.23 1.50
C LEU A 176 11.73 6.44 1.57
N LEU A 177 10.72 6.51 0.71
CA LEU A 177 9.79 7.63 0.69
C LEU A 177 8.83 7.61 1.88
N LEU A 178 8.26 6.45 2.21
CA LEU A 178 7.35 6.34 3.35
C LEU A 178 8.10 6.49 4.67
N GLY A 179 9.14 5.69 4.90
CA GLY A 179 9.93 5.72 6.13
C GLY A 179 10.68 7.04 6.30
N GLY A 180 11.27 7.57 5.23
CA GLY A 180 11.88 8.90 5.23
C GLY A 180 10.86 10.00 5.49
N GLY A 181 9.66 9.91 4.89
CA GLY A 181 8.55 10.83 5.18
C GLY A 181 8.13 10.80 6.64
N VAL A 182 7.97 9.61 7.24
CA VAL A 182 7.64 9.47 8.68
C VAL A 182 8.71 10.14 9.54
N LEU A 183 9.99 9.88 9.26
CA LEU A 183 11.09 10.47 10.02
C LEU A 183 11.11 12.00 9.89
N ILE A 184 10.97 12.53 8.67
CA ILE A 184 10.93 13.97 8.41
C ILE A 184 9.73 14.60 9.12
N GLY A 185 8.54 13.99 9.00
CA GLY A 185 7.33 14.49 9.66
C GLY A 185 7.45 14.48 11.18
N PHE A 186 8.02 13.41 11.74
CA PHE A 186 8.25 13.29 13.17
C PHE A 186 9.21 14.37 13.71
N ILE A 187 10.35 14.57 13.03
CA ILE A 187 11.35 15.57 13.42
C ILE A 187 10.83 17.00 13.25
N SER A 188 10.12 17.27 12.15
CA SER A 188 9.67 18.63 11.82
C SER A 188 8.39 19.06 12.54
N GLY A 189 7.60 18.11 13.05
CA GLY A 189 6.47 18.36 13.95
C GLY A 189 5.42 19.31 13.39
N GLU A 190 4.73 20.03 14.28
CA GLU A 190 3.68 21.00 13.90
C GLU A 190 4.18 22.12 12.96
N PRO A 191 5.37 22.75 13.18
CA PRO A 191 5.85 23.78 12.28
C PRO A 191 6.06 23.27 10.84
N GLY A 192 6.62 22.07 10.69
CA GLY A 192 6.79 21.42 9.40
C GLY A 192 5.44 21.09 8.74
N TYR A 193 4.48 20.60 9.53
CA TYR A 193 3.14 20.28 9.06
C TYR A 193 2.49 21.51 8.41
N GLN A 194 2.44 22.64 9.10
CA GLN A 194 1.78 23.85 8.58
C GLN A 194 2.42 24.38 7.28
N GLN A 195 3.73 24.23 7.12
CA GLN A 195 4.43 24.65 5.91
C GLN A 195 4.06 23.81 4.69
N VAL A 196 3.89 22.50 4.87
CA VAL A 196 3.76 21.55 3.75
C VAL A 196 2.31 21.06 3.55
N LYS A 197 1.42 21.33 4.52
CA LYS A 197 0.01 20.93 4.53
C LYS A 197 -0.75 21.27 3.24
N PRO A 198 -0.67 22.50 2.68
CA PRO A 198 -1.45 22.84 1.49
C PRO A 198 -1.15 21.93 0.30
N PHE A 199 0.10 21.45 0.20
CA PHE A 199 0.49 20.54 -0.86
C PHE A 199 0.23 19.09 -0.44
N PHE A 200 0.96 18.55 0.54
CA PHE A 200 0.97 17.10 0.82
C PHE A 200 -0.25 16.56 1.57
N VAL A 201 -1.06 17.43 2.19
CA VAL A 201 -2.23 17.00 2.97
C VAL A 201 -3.51 17.40 2.26
N ASP A 202 -3.65 18.67 1.91
CA ASP A 202 -4.90 19.20 1.37
C ASP A 202 -5.15 18.72 -0.09
N LEU A 203 -4.11 18.61 -0.92
CA LEU A 203 -4.23 18.10 -2.29
C LEU A 203 -4.10 16.57 -2.40
N PHE A 204 -3.82 15.87 -1.30
CA PHE A 204 -3.67 14.41 -1.29
C PHE A 204 -4.85 13.67 -1.96
N PRO A 205 -6.13 13.99 -1.67
CA PRO A 205 -7.26 13.30 -2.29
C PRO A 205 -7.29 13.44 -3.82
N GLY A 206 -6.89 14.60 -4.35
CA GLY A 206 -6.85 14.86 -5.79
C GLY A 206 -5.80 14.02 -6.51
N PHE A 207 -4.57 13.95 -5.96
CA PHE A 207 -3.52 13.09 -6.50
C PHE A 207 -3.87 11.61 -6.38
N LEU A 208 -4.57 11.21 -5.31
CA LEU A 208 -5.06 9.84 -5.15
C LEU A 208 -6.09 9.48 -6.23
N ALA A 209 -7.00 10.41 -6.58
CA ALA A 209 -7.97 10.19 -7.66
C ALA A 209 -7.28 10.00 -9.02
N LEU A 210 -6.25 10.79 -9.34
CA LEU A 210 -5.46 10.62 -10.56
C LEU A 210 -4.69 9.29 -10.58
N PHE A 211 -4.13 8.90 -9.44
CA PHE A 211 -3.48 7.60 -9.30
C PHE A 211 -4.45 6.44 -9.55
N LEU A 212 -5.65 6.53 -8.97
CA LEU A 212 -6.68 5.51 -9.12
C LEU A 212 -7.26 5.46 -10.54
N LEU A 213 -7.35 6.60 -11.23
CA LEU A 213 -7.69 6.64 -12.66
C LEU A 213 -6.71 5.78 -13.47
N GLU A 214 -5.40 5.94 -13.27
CA GLU A 214 -4.39 5.12 -13.95
C GLU A 214 -4.42 3.65 -13.51
N MET A 215 -4.68 3.36 -12.24
CA MET A 215 -4.87 1.98 -11.81
C MET A 215 -6.09 1.34 -12.50
N GLY A 216 -7.15 2.13 -12.72
CA GLY A 216 -8.33 1.71 -13.48
C GLY A 216 -8.01 1.39 -14.94
N THR A 217 -7.18 2.20 -15.60
CA THR A 217 -6.77 1.94 -17.00
C THR A 217 -5.93 0.66 -17.10
N LEU A 218 -4.99 0.45 -16.16
CA LEU A 218 -4.16 -0.76 -16.09
C LEU A 218 -4.97 -2.03 -15.84
N VAL A 219 -5.96 -1.96 -14.94
CA VAL A 219 -6.89 -3.07 -14.70
C VAL A 219 -7.76 -3.34 -15.93
N GLY A 220 -8.33 -2.27 -16.52
CA GLY A 220 -9.14 -2.36 -17.74
C GLY A 220 -8.40 -3.07 -18.89
N ALA A 221 -7.11 -2.75 -19.08
CA ALA A 221 -6.27 -3.37 -20.11
C ALA A 221 -6.03 -4.87 -19.88
N ARG A 222 -6.05 -5.33 -18.63
CA ARG A 222 -5.80 -6.73 -18.24
C ARG A 222 -7.06 -7.57 -18.02
N LEU A 223 -8.26 -6.98 -18.14
CA LEU A 223 -9.53 -7.70 -17.99
C LEU A 223 -9.63 -8.92 -18.93
N GLY A 224 -9.05 -8.84 -20.13
CA GLY A 224 -9.03 -9.94 -21.10
C GLY A 224 -8.19 -11.14 -20.68
N ASP A 225 -7.16 -10.93 -19.85
CA ASP A 225 -6.26 -11.99 -19.40
C ASP A 225 -6.87 -12.83 -18.27
N LEU A 226 -7.80 -12.27 -17.49
CA LEU A 226 -8.57 -13.02 -16.48
C LEU A 226 -9.35 -14.18 -17.11
N ARG A 227 -9.87 -14.02 -18.34
CA ARG A 227 -10.55 -15.10 -19.07
C ARG A 227 -9.62 -16.26 -19.44
N LYS A 228 -8.30 -16.02 -19.53
CA LYS A 228 -7.30 -17.04 -19.88
C LYS A 228 -6.79 -17.82 -18.66
N MET A 229 -6.97 -17.31 -17.44
CA MET A 229 -6.36 -17.87 -16.23
C MET A 229 -7.14 -19.04 -15.58
N GLY A 230 -8.31 -19.41 -16.10
CA GLY A 230 -9.09 -20.58 -15.65
C GLY A 230 -9.71 -20.43 -14.25
N ARG A 231 -10.72 -21.23 -13.94
CA ARG A 231 -11.50 -21.20 -12.68
C ARG A 231 -10.72 -21.52 -11.39
N SER A 232 -9.42 -21.76 -11.46
CA SER A 232 -8.61 -22.17 -10.31
C SER A 232 -7.87 -21.01 -9.62
N LEU A 233 -7.92 -19.81 -10.19
CA LEU A 233 -7.25 -18.61 -9.67
C LEU A 233 -8.20 -17.41 -9.51
N ILE A 234 -9.50 -17.61 -9.78
CA ILE A 234 -10.61 -16.71 -9.46
C ILE A 234 -11.41 -17.42 -8.37
#